data_AF-A0A1Y5EXS3-F1
#
_entry.id   AF-A0A1Y5EXS3-F1
#
_cell.length_a   1.000
_cell.length_b   1.000
_cell.length_c   1.000
_cell.angle_alpha   90.00
_cell.angle_beta   90.00
_cell.angle_gamma   90.00
#
_symmetry.space_group_name_H-M   'P 1'
#
loop_
_entity.id
_entity.type
_entity.pdbx_description
1 polymer ?
#
loop_
_entity_poly.entity_id
_entity_poly.type
_entity_poly.pdbx_seq_one_letter_code
_entity_poly.pdbx_strand_id
1 'polypeptide(L)' 'MIANEEVDAVAFGQAFIANPDLVNRLEKGQVLSDAKAEFFYTNEAIGYSDYPEFEASESVKISN' A
#
# COMPACT_ATOMS: atom_id res chain seq x y z
N MET A 1 -5.42 14.76 -15.60
CA MET A 1 -5.73 15.09 -14.20
C MET A 1 -4.71 16.08 -13.63
N ILE A 2 -3.81 15.72 -12.71
CA ILE A 2 -2.90 16.72 -12.08
C ILE A 2 -2.03 17.45 -13.11
N ALA A 3 -1.31 16.72 -13.98
CA ALA A 3 -0.46 17.34 -15.01
C ALA A 3 -1.23 18.16 -16.06
N ASN A 4 -2.55 17.96 -16.16
CA ASN A 4 -3.44 18.74 -17.02
C ASN A 4 -4.13 19.88 -16.25
N GLU A 5 -3.77 20.12 -14.98
CA GLU A 5 -4.36 21.14 -14.11
C GLU A 5 -5.88 20.95 -13.86
N GLU A 6 -6.38 19.72 -13.98
CA GLU A 6 -7.80 19.42 -13.76
C GLU A 6 -8.15 19.26 -12.26
N VAL A 7 -7.17 18.91 -11.43
CA VAL A 7 -7.29 18.70 -9.97
C VAL A 7 -5.98 19.04 -9.27
N ASP A 8 -6.07 19.51 -8.03
CA ASP A 8 -4.89 19.85 -7.21
C ASP A 8 -4.33 18.65 -6.43
N ALA A 9 -5.18 17.67 -6.12
CA ALA A 9 -4.82 16.52 -5.29
C ALA A 9 -5.65 15.28 -5.62
N VAL A 10 -5.17 14.12 -5.17
CA VAL A 10 -5.87 12.84 -5.26
C VAL A 10 -5.91 12.21 -3.86
N ALA A 11 -7.11 11.80 -3.43
CA ALA A 11 -7.29 11.02 -2.21
C ALA A 11 -7.40 9.53 -2.56
N PHE A 12 -6.69 8.70 -1.81
CA PHE A 12 -6.71 7.24 -1.98
C PHE A 12 -7.45 6.59 -0.80
N GLY A 13 -8.49 5.80 -1.10
CA GLY A 13 -9.25 5.06 -0.09
C GLY A 13 -8.66 3.66 0.15
N GLN A 14 -9.14 2.67 -0.61
CA GLN A 14 -8.77 1.27 -0.45
C GLN A 14 -7.25 1.02 -0.51
N ALA A 15 -6.53 1.74 -1.37
CA ALA A 15 -5.08 1.61 -1.47
C ALA A 15 -4.38 2.00 -0.15
N PHE A 16 -4.87 3.01 0.57
CA PHE A 16 -4.30 3.41 1.86
C PHE A 16 -4.69 2.46 3.00
N ILE A 17 -5.85 1.79 2.92
CA ILE A 17 -6.24 0.76 3.90
C ILE A 17 -5.19 -0.36 3.92
N ALA A 18 -4.77 -0.84 2.74
CA ALA A 18 -3.88 -2.00 2.62
C ALA A 18 -2.39 -1.66 2.65
N ASN A 19 -2.03 -0.39 2.54
CA ASN A 19 -0.64 0.06 2.38
C ASN A 19 -0.39 1.26 3.31
N PRO A 20 -0.02 1.03 4.59
CA PRO A 20 0.24 2.14 5.52
C PRO A 20 1.37 3.07 5.03
N ASP A 21 2.29 2.53 4.21
CA ASP A 21 3.42 3.20 3.59
C ASP A 21 3.16 3.59 2.11
N LEU A 22 1.89 3.76 1.69
CA LEU A 22 1.50 3.98 0.29
C LEU A 22 2.33 5.07 -0.42
N VAL A 23 2.63 6.19 0.26
CA VAL A 23 3.42 7.29 -0.33
C VAL A 23 4.80 6.81 -0.76
N ASN A 24 5.49 6.09 0.12
CA ASN A 24 6.82 5.55 -0.14
C ASN A 24 6.79 4.50 -1.26
N ARG A 25 5.73 3.68 -1.31
CA ARG A 25 5.56 2.71 -2.40
C ARG A 25 5.35 3.38 -3.75
N LEU A 26 4.50 4.40 -3.82
CA LEU A 26 4.25 5.16 -5.05
C LEU A 26 5.51 5.90 -5.52
N GLU A 27 6.26 6.52 -4.60
CA GLU A 27 7.51 7.21 -4.91
C GLU A 27 8.57 6.24 -5.48
N LYS A 28 8.68 5.04 -4.91
CA LYS A 28 9.69 4.03 -5.30
C LYS A 28 9.20 3.04 -6.36
N GLY A 29 7.95 3.15 -6.82
CA GLY A 29 7.34 2.18 -7.74
C GLY A 29 7.24 0.76 -7.18
N GLN A 30 7.04 0.61 -5.87
CA GLN A 30 6.92 -0.67 -5.19
C GLN A 30 5.53 -1.28 -5.36
N VAL A 31 5.45 -2.60 -5.18
CA VAL A 31 4.19 -3.35 -5.33
C VAL A 31 3.21 -2.98 -4.20
N LEU A 32 1.97 -2.72 -4.57
CA LEU A 32 0.88 -2.45 -3.62
C LEU A 32 0.23 -3.77 -3.19
N SER A 33 -0.13 -3.84 -1.92
CA SER A 33 -0.92 -4.91 -1.34
C SER A 33 -2.41 -4.71 -1.67
N ASP A 34 -3.10 -5.81 -1.92
CA ASP A 34 -4.55 -5.81 -2.14
C ASP A 34 -5.31 -5.66 -0.81
N ALA A 35 -6.37 -4.88 -0.86
CA ALA A 35 -7.24 -4.66 0.29
C ALA A 35 -8.19 -5.84 0.50
N LYS A 36 -8.27 -6.31 1.75
CA LYS A 36 -9.21 -7.36 2.18
C LYS A 36 -10.56 -6.75 2.56
N ALA A 37 -11.42 -6.56 1.57
CA ALA A 37 -12.69 -5.86 1.72
C ALA A 37 -13.64 -6.49 2.75
N GLU A 38 -13.54 -7.80 2.97
CA GLU A 38 -14.30 -8.55 3.97
C GLU A 38 -14.03 -8.08 5.41
N PHE A 39 -12.91 -7.39 5.66
CA PHE A 39 -12.51 -6.92 6.98
C PHE A 39 -12.68 -5.42 7.23
N PHE A 40 -13.13 -4.64 6.23
CA PHE A 40 -13.21 -3.17 6.33
C PHE A 40 -14.04 -2.65 7.49
N TYR A 41 -15.11 -3.37 7.85
CA TYR A 41 -16.06 -2.96 8.87
C TYR A 41 -16.17 -4.02 9.95
N THR A 42 -15.04 -4.33 10.58
CA THR A 42 -14.94 -5.25 11.70
C THR A 42 -14.31 -4.54 12.90
N ASN A 43 -14.44 -5.14 14.09
CA ASN A 43 -13.80 -4.65 15.31
C ASN A 43 -12.53 -5.45 15.64
N GLU A 44 -11.91 -6.07 14.63
CA GLU A 44 -10.73 -6.91 14.76
C GLU A 44 -9.50 -6.18 14.19
N ALA A 45 -8.31 -6.59 14.62
CA ALA A 45 -7.05 -6.04 14.09
C ALA A 45 -6.80 -6.46 12.62
N ILE A 46 -7.35 -7.61 12.23
CA ILE A 46 -7.13 -8.23 10.92
C ILE A 46 -7.76 -7.36 9.83
N GLY A 47 -6.98 -6.99 8.82
CA GLY A 47 -7.41 -6.12 7.73
C GLY A 47 -7.62 -4.66 8.15
N TYR A 48 -7.09 -4.25 9.31
CA TYR A 48 -7.17 -2.88 9.83
C TYR A 48 -5.78 -2.33 10.19
N SER A 49 -5.16 -2.88 11.24
CA SER A 49 -3.86 -2.40 11.75
C SER A 49 -2.70 -3.37 11.50
N ASP A 50 -2.95 -4.47 10.78
CA ASP A 50 -2.00 -5.58 10.58
C ASP A 50 -1.41 -5.64 9.16
N TYR A 51 -1.69 -4.67 8.29
CA TYR A 51 -1.00 -4.58 6.99
C TYR A 51 0.48 -4.21 7.19
N PRO A 52 1.42 -4.98 6.61
CA PRO A 52 2.85 -4.70 6.75
C PRO A 52 3.27 -3.53 5.86
N GLU A 53 4.36 -2.87 6.25
CA GLU A 53 5.13 -2.01 5.34
C GLU A 53 5.77 -2.85 4.23
N PHE A 54 6.18 -2.20 3.14
CA PHE A 54 6.89 -2.91 2.08
C PHE A 54 8.29 -3.32 2.54
N GLU A 55 8.50 -4.63 2.66
CA GLU A 55 9.80 -5.22 2.85
C GLU A 55 10.37 -5.64 1.49
N ALA A 56 11.46 -5.01 1.08
CA ALA A 56 12.19 -5.46 -0.10
C ALA A 56 12.78 -6.84 0.21
N SER A 57 12.43 -7.86 -0.59
CA SER A 57 13.08 -9.16 -0.44
C SER A 57 14.57 -9.00 -0.77
N GLU A 58 15.43 -9.17 0.24
CA GLU A 58 16.85 -9.31 -0.03
C GLU A 58 17.04 -10.49 -0.98
N SER A 59 17.64 -10.24 -2.14
CA SER A 59 18.10 -11.28 -3.05
C SER A 59 19.00 -12.21 -2.25
N VAL A 60 18.49 -13.40 -1.92
CA VAL A 60 19.28 -14.48 -1.33
C VAL A 60 20.46 -14.70 -2.26
N LYS A 61 21.66 -14.28 -1.84
CA LYS A 61 22.91 -14.66 -2.49
C LYS A 61 23.03 -16.17 -2.29
N ILE A 62 22.54 -16.95 -3.24
CA ILE A 62 22.82 -18.38 -3.30
C ILE A 62 24.29 -18.49 -3.66
N SER A 63 25.16 -18.51 -2.65
CA SER A 63 26.54 -18.94 -2.79
C SER A 63 26.56 -20.46 -2.79
N ASN A 64 26.86 -21.06 -3.95
CA ASN A 64 27.32 -22.43 -4.05
C ASN A 64 28.49 -22.49 -5.04
#